data_AF-A0A382WTI2-F1
#
_entry.id   AF-A0A382WTI2-F1
#
_cell.length_a   1.000
_cell.length_b   1.000
_cell.length_c   1.000
_cell.angle_alpha   90.00
_cell.angle_beta   90.00
_cell.angle_gamma   90.00
#
_symmetry.space_group_name_H-M   'P 1'
#
loop_
_entity.id
_entity.type
_entity.pdbx_description
1 polymer ?
#
loop_
_entity_poly.entity_id
_entity_poly.type
_entity_poly.pdbx_seq_one_letter_code
_entity_poly.pdbx_strand_id
1 'polypeptide(L)'
;ALGIVTKQIDFLAELTALYHWYKQIRIGCISKTPEKKFLYEAGLMMIELNFQERLFQLNRYVEVLEGSLSLFGNSKKVSKKETAKQRQLLEKWPKLQIQLATPKAFELLAPESLTNCIVQQIAEAKLEYTVIIKGLSPEGKQEGKEWLNTIANGVRNIFNSEIVVAG
;
A
#
# COMPACT_ATOMS: atom_id res chain seq x y z
N ALA A 1 2.08 -7.32 19.94
CA ALA A 1 3.00 -6.78 18.91
C ALA A 1 2.42 -6.91 17.50
N LEU A 2 1.84 -8.06 17.16
CA LEU A 2 1.34 -8.34 15.82
C LEU A 2 0.30 -7.33 15.31
N GLY A 3 -0.60 -6.85 16.17
CA GLY A 3 -1.61 -5.85 15.78
C GLY A 3 -1.04 -4.48 15.35
N ILE A 4 0.15 -4.10 15.82
CA ILE A 4 0.84 -2.90 15.34
C ILE A 4 1.36 -3.16 13.92
N VAL A 5 2.00 -4.31 13.71
CA VAL A 5 2.52 -4.71 12.39
C VAL A 5 1.40 -4.80 11.36
N THR A 6 0.29 -5.47 11.67
CA THR A 6 -0.88 -5.56 10.77
C THR A 6 -1.36 -4.18 10.33
N LYS A 7 -1.49 -3.21 11.25
CA LYS A 7 -1.91 -1.85 10.91
C LYS A 7 -0.90 -1.12 10.02
N GLN A 8 0.40 -1.34 10.22
CA GLN A 8 1.41 -0.75 9.35
C GLN A 8 1.39 -1.39 7.95
N ILE A 9 1.17 -2.70 7.86
CA ILE A 9 0.98 -3.40 6.58
C ILE A 9 -0.27 -2.89 5.86
N ASP A 10 -1.38 -2.70 6.57
CA ASP A 10 -2.59 -2.10 5.99
C ASP A 10 -2.31 -0.70 5.42
N PHE A 11 -1.52 0.11 6.12
CA PHE A 11 -1.15 1.43 5.62
C PHE A 11 -0.25 1.36 4.38
N LEU A 12 0.72 0.45 4.35
CA LEU A 12 1.55 0.20 3.16
C LEU A 12 0.70 -0.27 1.98
N ALA A 13 -0.34 -1.07 2.23
CA ALA A 13 -1.27 -1.53 1.21
C ALA A 13 -2.04 -0.37 0.57
N GLU A 14 -2.59 0.53 1.38
CA GLU A 14 -3.30 1.72 0.89
C GLU A 14 -2.36 2.68 0.14
N LEU A 15 -1.14 2.89 0.64
CA LEU A 15 -0.14 3.71 -0.07
C LEU A 15 0.26 3.11 -1.42
N THR A 16 0.35 1.77 -1.51
CA THR A 16 0.66 1.07 -2.76
C THR A 16 -0.46 1.24 -3.78
N ALA A 17 -1.71 1.09 -3.36
CA ALA A 17 -2.86 1.35 -4.22
C ALA A 17 -2.88 2.81 -4.70
N LEU A 18 -2.64 3.77 -3.79
CA LEU A 18 -2.58 5.19 -4.13
C LEU A 18 -1.43 5.53 -5.10
N TYR A 19 -0.27 4.89 -4.93
CA TYR A 19 0.87 5.03 -5.83
C TYR A 19 0.48 4.63 -7.27
N HIS A 20 -0.16 3.47 -7.44
CA HIS A 20 -0.61 3.01 -8.77
C HIS A 20 -1.72 3.87 -9.36
N TRP A 21 -2.65 4.35 -8.52
CA TRP A 21 -3.63 5.36 -8.95
C TRP A 21 -2.95 6.62 -9.50
N TYR A 22 -1.92 7.13 -8.83
CA TYR A 22 -1.17 8.28 -9.33
C TYR A 22 -0.53 7.99 -10.68
N LYS A 23 0.20 6.87 -10.77
CA LYS A 23 0.99 6.48 -11.93
C LYS A 23 0.18 6.22 -13.18
N GLN A 24 -1.02 5.64 -13.05
CA GLN A 24 -1.80 5.18 -14.20
C GLN A 24 -3.03 6.05 -14.48
N ILE A 25 -3.64 6.63 -13.44
CA ILE A 25 -4.88 7.39 -13.58
C ILE A 25 -4.64 8.89 -13.47
N ARG A 26 -4.03 9.32 -12.37
CA ARG A 26 -3.93 10.74 -12.05
C ARG A 26 -3.07 11.50 -13.06
N ILE A 27 -1.97 10.90 -13.54
CA ILE A 27 -1.07 11.53 -14.51
C ILE A 27 -1.83 12.06 -15.74
N GLY A 28 -2.67 11.23 -16.38
CA GLY A 28 -3.44 11.62 -17.56
C GLY A 28 -4.47 12.72 -17.31
N CYS A 29 -4.90 12.89 -16.06
CA CYS A 29 -5.88 13.90 -15.69
C CYS A 29 -5.24 15.28 -15.45
N ILE A 30 -4.10 15.34 -14.75
CA ILE A 30 -3.56 16.62 -14.24
C ILE A 30 -2.25 17.07 -14.90
N SER A 31 -1.44 16.23 -15.54
CA SER A 31 -0.11 16.65 -16.03
C SER A 31 -0.12 17.42 -17.36
N LYS A 32 -1.18 18.18 -17.64
CA LYS A 32 -1.39 18.88 -18.92
C LYS A 32 -0.70 20.25 -19.02
N THR A 33 -0.32 20.84 -17.89
CA THR A 33 0.49 22.07 -17.83
C THR A 33 1.74 21.84 -16.96
N PRO A 34 2.82 22.63 -17.13
CA PRO A 34 4.02 22.50 -16.30
C PRO A 34 3.74 22.60 -14.80
N GLU A 35 2.88 23.53 -14.38
CA GLU A 35 2.52 23.75 -12.97
C GLU A 35 1.76 22.56 -12.40
N LYS A 36 0.77 22.05 -13.13
CA LYS A 36 0.00 20.87 -12.69
C LYS A 36 0.84 19.59 -12.74
N LYS A 37 1.80 19.49 -13.68
CA LYS A 37 2.79 18.39 -13.73
C LYS A 37 3.71 18.43 -12.51
N PHE A 38 4.20 19.61 -12.12
CA PHE A 38 4.99 19.77 -10.89
C PHE A 38 4.20 19.31 -9.65
N LEU A 39 2.93 19.71 -9.53
CA LEU A 39 2.07 19.27 -8.42
C LEU A 39 1.83 17.75 -8.42
N TYR A 40 1.69 17.15 -9.60
CA TYR A 40 1.60 15.70 -9.75
C TYR A 40 2.87 15.00 -9.26
N GLU A 41 4.04 15.44 -9.72
CA GLU A 41 5.34 14.86 -9.36
C GLU A 41 5.61 15.00 -7.86
N ALA A 42 5.35 16.18 -7.29
CA ALA A 42 5.46 16.40 -5.85
C ALA A 42 4.51 15.48 -5.06
N GLY A 43 3.26 15.32 -5.51
CA GLY A 43 2.31 14.42 -4.88
C GLY A 43 2.73 12.95 -4.94
N LEU A 44 3.26 12.49 -6.08
CA LEU A 44 3.79 11.13 -6.23
C LEU A 44 5.01 10.90 -5.33
N MET A 45 5.95 11.86 -5.30
CA MET A 45 7.12 11.83 -4.44
C MET A 45 6.72 11.75 -2.95
N MET A 46 5.70 12.50 -2.52
CA MET A 46 5.21 12.42 -1.15
C MET A 46 4.65 11.03 -0.79
N ILE A 47 3.99 10.34 -1.73
CA ILE A 47 3.51 8.96 -1.52
C ILE A 47 4.70 8.01 -1.35
N GLU A 48 5.71 8.12 -2.21
CA GLU A 48 6.92 7.30 -2.13
C GLU A 48 7.68 7.53 -0.82
N LEU A 49 7.87 8.79 -0.41
CA LEU A 49 8.50 9.14 0.87
C LEU A 49 7.72 8.60 2.07
N ASN A 50 6.40 8.73 2.05
CA ASN A 50 5.56 8.17 3.12
C ASN A 50 5.69 6.65 3.19
N PHE A 51 5.71 5.96 2.04
CA PHE A 51 5.88 4.51 2.00
C PHE A 51 7.22 4.09 2.61
N GLN A 52 8.32 4.74 2.19
CA GLN A 52 9.66 4.43 2.69
C GLN A 52 9.80 4.70 4.19
N GLU A 53 9.28 5.83 4.67
CA GLU A 53 9.30 6.17 6.09
C GLU A 53 8.51 5.14 6.92
N ARG A 54 7.33 4.70 6.45
CA ARG A 54 6.54 3.69 7.16
C ARG A 54 7.25 2.34 7.21
N LEU A 55 7.85 1.90 6.10
CA LEU A 55 8.64 0.66 6.07
C LEU A 55 9.86 0.76 7.00
N PHE A 56 10.57 1.89 6.99
CA PHE A 56 11.70 2.15 7.87
C PHE A 56 11.31 2.07 9.35
N GLN A 57 10.24 2.75 9.76
CA GLN A 57 9.76 2.72 11.15
C GLN A 57 9.28 1.31 11.56
N LEU A 58 8.66 0.58 10.62
CA LEU A 58 8.25 -0.79 10.87
C LEU A 58 9.46 -1.73 11.07
N ASN A 59 10.52 -1.57 10.28
CA ASN A 59 11.77 -2.30 10.48
C ASN A 59 12.34 -2.06 11.88
N ARG A 60 12.45 -0.78 12.29
CA ARG A 60 12.92 -0.42 13.64
C ARG A 60 12.06 -1.01 14.75
N TYR A 61 10.74 -1.05 14.56
CA TYR A 61 9.85 -1.68 15.52
C TYR A 61 10.13 -3.18 15.67
N VAL A 62 10.38 -3.88 14.56
CA VAL A 62 10.69 -5.31 14.55
C VAL A 62 12.06 -5.59 15.20
N GLU A 63 13.07 -4.77 14.95
CA GLU A 63 14.38 -4.86 15.62
C GLU A 63 14.26 -4.71 17.15
N VAL A 64 13.45 -3.76 17.63
CA VAL A 64 13.20 -3.60 19.07
C VAL A 64 12.44 -4.80 19.65
N LEU A 65 11.54 -5.42 18.89
CA LEU A 65 10.85 -6.63 19.32
C LEU A 65 11.83 -7.79 19.56
N GLU A 66 12.83 -7.96 18.71
CA GLU A 66 13.89 -8.97 18.88
C GLU A 66 14.62 -8.79 20.22
N GLY A 67 15.04 -7.55 20.51
CA GLY A 67 15.67 -7.20 21.78
C GLY A 67 14.75 -7.40 22.99
N SER A 68 13.44 -7.18 22.85
CA SER A 68 12.49 -7.42 23.94
C SER A 68 12.28 -8.92 24.23
N LEU A 69 12.25 -9.76 23.21
CA LEU A 69 12.04 -11.21 23.37
C LEU A 69 13.22 -11.89 24.07
N SER A 70 14.45 -11.44 23.81
CA SER A 70 15.65 -11.96 24.47
C SER A 70 15.67 -11.62 25.97
N LEU A 71 15.12 -10.47 26.36
CA LEU A 71 15.05 -10.02 27.76
C LEU A 71 13.90 -10.66 28.55
N PHE A 72 12.74 -10.87 27.91
CA PHE A 72 11.52 -11.34 28.59
C PHE A 72 11.24 -12.84 28.43
N GLY A 73 12.12 -13.60 27.77
CA GLY A 73 11.95 -15.03 27.47
C GLY A 73 11.65 -15.94 28.68
N ASN A 74 11.98 -15.49 29.90
CA ASN A 74 11.75 -16.22 31.15
C ASN A 74 10.61 -15.64 32.01
N SER A 75 9.90 -14.60 31.55
CA SER A 75 8.85 -13.94 32.34
C SER A 75 7.47 -14.57 32.13
N LYS A 76 6.72 -14.83 33.22
CA LYS A 76 5.35 -15.38 33.18
C LYS A 76 4.29 -14.40 32.62
N LYS A 77 4.67 -13.18 32.22
CA LYS A 77 3.75 -12.09 31.84
C LYS A 77 3.26 -12.15 30.38
N VAL A 78 3.94 -12.88 29.50
CA VAL A 78 3.56 -12.98 28.07
C VAL A 78 3.05 -14.39 27.78
N SER A 79 1.91 -14.48 27.07
CA SER A 79 1.36 -15.78 26.70
C SER A 79 2.28 -16.50 25.70
N LYS A 80 2.44 -17.82 25.84
CA LYS A 80 3.23 -18.64 24.92
C LYS A 80 2.82 -18.48 23.45
N LYS A 81 1.52 -18.26 23.19
CA LYS A 81 0.96 -18.05 21.85
C LYS A 81 1.44 -16.72 21.23
N GLU A 82 1.45 -15.64 21.99
CA GLU A 82 1.95 -14.34 21.52
C GLU A 82 3.47 -14.39 21.28
N THR A 83 4.22 -15.05 22.16
CA THR A 83 5.67 -15.27 21.97
C THR A 83 5.96 -16.08 20.69
N ALA A 84 5.20 -17.13 20.40
CA ALA A 84 5.36 -17.91 19.18
C ALA A 84 5.12 -17.08 17.91
N LYS A 85 4.06 -16.27 17.89
CA LYS A 85 3.76 -15.36 16.78
C LYS A 85 4.85 -14.31 16.56
N GLN A 86 5.41 -13.76 17.63
CA GLN A 86 6.50 -12.78 17.54
C GLN A 86 7.79 -13.43 17.00
N ARG A 87 8.11 -14.65 17.40
CA ARG A 87 9.25 -15.40 16.83
C ARG A 87 9.06 -15.69 15.35
N GLN A 88 7.87 -16.14 14.95
CA GLN A 88 7.56 -16.36 13.54
C GLN A 88 7.69 -15.07 12.72
N LEU A 89 7.19 -13.95 13.26
CA LEU A 89 7.37 -12.64 12.63
C LEU A 89 8.85 -12.32 12.41
N LEU A 90 9.68 -12.45 13.44
CA LEU A 90 11.12 -12.18 13.34
C LEU A 90 11.80 -13.08 12.30
N GLU A 91 11.47 -14.37 12.28
CA GLU A 91 12.03 -15.33 11.33
C GLU A 91 11.68 -14.97 9.87
N LYS A 92 10.43 -14.55 9.63
CA LYS A 92 9.96 -14.23 8.27
C LYS A 92 10.24 -12.78 7.86
N TRP A 93 10.56 -11.89 8.80
CA TRP A 93 10.72 -10.46 8.54
C TRP A 93 11.70 -10.11 7.42
N PRO A 94 12.91 -10.71 7.32
CA PRO A 94 13.83 -10.38 6.24
C PRO A 94 13.24 -10.61 4.85
N LYS A 95 12.47 -11.69 4.67
CA LYS A 95 11.77 -11.98 3.42
C LYS A 95 10.65 -10.97 3.16
N LEU A 96 9.83 -10.69 4.17
CA LEU A 96 8.75 -9.70 4.08
C LEU A 96 9.28 -8.32 3.67
N GLN A 97 10.39 -7.88 4.26
CA GLN A 97 11.02 -6.60 3.97
C GLN A 97 11.43 -6.48 2.50
N ILE A 98 12.02 -7.54 1.92
CA ILE A 98 12.40 -7.58 0.51
C ILE A 98 11.16 -7.46 -0.39
N GLN A 99 10.10 -8.22 -0.08
CA GLN A 99 8.86 -8.20 -0.85
C GLN A 99 8.10 -6.87 -0.74
N LEU A 100 8.25 -6.16 0.38
CA LEU A 100 7.64 -4.86 0.65
C LEU A 100 8.52 -3.66 0.25
N ALA A 101 9.70 -3.88 -0.32
CA ALA A 101 10.70 -2.82 -0.52
C ALA A 101 10.20 -1.63 -1.36
N THR A 102 9.28 -1.87 -2.29
CA THR A 102 8.75 -0.83 -3.19
C THR A 102 7.29 -1.08 -3.57
N PRO A 103 6.46 -0.03 -3.65
CA PRO A 103 5.08 -0.18 -4.15
C PRO A 103 5.04 -0.61 -5.63
N LYS A 104 6.13 -0.40 -6.38
CA LYS A 104 6.27 -0.86 -7.77
C LYS A 104 6.19 -2.37 -7.93
N ALA A 105 6.53 -3.14 -6.89
CA ALA A 105 6.50 -4.60 -6.94
C ALA A 105 5.07 -5.18 -7.07
N PHE A 106 4.04 -4.36 -6.89
CA PHE A 106 2.62 -4.72 -6.95
C PHE A 106 1.93 -4.14 -8.19
N GLU A 107 2.68 -3.96 -9.27
CA GLU A 107 2.13 -3.41 -10.50
C GLU A 107 1.01 -4.29 -11.06
N LEU A 108 -0.14 -3.66 -11.26
CA LEU A 108 -1.29 -4.21 -11.94
C LEU A 108 -1.86 -3.10 -12.81
N LEU A 109 -2.05 -3.38 -14.10
CA LEU A 109 -2.58 -2.38 -15.02
C LEU A 109 -4.02 -2.00 -14.67
N ALA A 110 -4.34 -0.71 -14.80
CA ALA A 110 -5.67 -0.21 -14.61
C ALA A 110 -6.62 -0.82 -15.67
N PRO A 111 -7.85 -1.20 -15.29
CA PRO A 111 -8.82 -1.74 -16.22
C PRO A 111 -9.15 -0.75 -17.35
N GLU A 112 -9.35 -1.27 -18.56
CA GLU A 112 -9.68 -0.45 -19.73
C GLU A 112 -11.00 0.31 -19.55
N SER A 113 -12.00 -0.29 -18.88
CA SER A 113 -13.28 0.40 -18.62
C SER A 113 -13.08 1.71 -17.84
N LEU A 114 -12.16 1.71 -16.87
CA LEU A 114 -11.82 2.85 -16.04
C LEU A 114 -11.05 3.89 -16.86
N THR A 115 -10.01 3.48 -17.57
CA THR A 115 -9.16 4.40 -18.33
C THR A 115 -9.93 5.01 -19.50
N ASN A 116 -10.75 4.24 -20.21
CA ASN A 116 -11.62 4.73 -21.28
C ASN A 116 -12.65 5.74 -20.78
N CYS A 117 -13.29 5.47 -19.64
CA CYS A 117 -14.23 6.41 -19.01
C CYS A 117 -13.57 7.77 -18.70
N ILE A 118 -12.32 7.74 -18.22
CA ILE A 118 -11.54 8.94 -17.90
C ILE A 118 -11.15 9.70 -19.17
N VAL A 119 -10.69 9.01 -20.20
CA VAL A 119 -10.34 9.61 -21.49
C VAL A 119 -11.55 10.29 -22.12
N GLN A 120 -12.72 9.64 -22.08
CA GLN A 120 -13.97 10.20 -22.58
C GLN A 120 -14.34 11.50 -21.82
N GLN A 121 -14.33 11.48 -20.49
CA GLN A 121 -14.61 12.65 -19.66
C GLN A 121 -13.61 13.81 -19.90
N ILE A 122 -12.35 13.49 -20.18
CA ILE A 122 -11.32 14.46 -20.56
C ILE A 122 -11.59 15.11 -21.92
N ALA A 123 -12.07 14.33 -22.89
CA ALA A 123 -12.35 14.81 -24.24
C ALA A 123 -13.62 15.67 -24.28
N GLU A 124 -14.63 15.30 -23.50
CA GLU A 124 -15.95 15.94 -23.50
C GLU A 124 -15.96 17.28 -22.76
N ALA A 125 -15.04 17.54 -21.82
CA ALA A 125 -14.92 18.86 -21.22
C ALA A 125 -13.54 19.16 -20.60
N LYS A 126 -13.20 20.46 -20.48
CA LYS A 126 -12.05 20.99 -19.71
C LYS A 126 -12.26 20.82 -18.20
N LEU A 127 -12.66 19.62 -17.77
CA LEU A 127 -13.03 19.35 -16.40
C LEU A 127 -11.79 19.25 -15.53
N GLU A 128 -11.87 19.89 -14.36
CA GLU A 128 -10.89 19.68 -13.31
C GLU A 128 -10.96 18.24 -12.80
N TYR A 129 -9.82 17.72 -12.33
CA TYR A 129 -9.65 16.32 -11.91
C TYR A 129 -10.79 15.79 -11.03
N THR A 130 -11.23 16.56 -10.05
CA THR A 130 -12.28 16.14 -9.11
C THR A 130 -13.63 15.95 -9.79
N VAL A 131 -13.91 16.68 -10.87
CA VAL A 131 -15.14 16.52 -11.65
C VAL A 131 -15.06 15.25 -12.48
N ILE A 132 -13.92 14.98 -13.12
CA ILE A 132 -13.68 13.73 -13.89
C ILE A 132 -13.91 12.51 -13.00
N ILE A 133 -13.28 12.47 -11.82
CA ILE A 133 -13.39 11.30 -10.92
C ILE A 133 -14.82 11.13 -10.37
N LYS A 134 -15.53 12.23 -10.08
CA LYS A 134 -16.93 12.15 -9.65
C LYS A 134 -17.86 11.67 -10.76
N GLY A 135 -17.55 12.05 -12.00
CA GLY A 135 -18.29 11.72 -13.22
C GLY A 135 -18.09 10.31 -13.75
N LEU A 136 -17.20 9.49 -13.14
CA LEU A 136 -17.02 8.10 -13.55
C LEU A 136 -18.35 7.33 -13.55
N SER A 137 -18.52 6.48 -14.57
CA SER A 137 -19.65 5.56 -14.68
C SER A 137 -19.70 4.60 -13.48
N PRO A 138 -20.87 4.02 -13.16
CA PRO A 138 -20.97 3.01 -12.10
C PRO A 138 -20.00 1.84 -12.31
N GLU A 139 -19.87 1.37 -13.55
CA GLU A 139 -18.95 0.30 -13.96
C GLU A 139 -17.48 0.69 -13.73
N GLY A 140 -17.05 1.85 -14.25
CA GLY A 140 -15.67 2.32 -14.07
C GLY A 140 -15.33 2.56 -12.58
N LYS A 141 -16.30 3.02 -11.77
CA LYS A 141 -16.12 3.12 -10.31
C LYS A 141 -15.93 1.76 -9.65
N GLN A 142 -16.70 0.76 -10.06
CA GLN A 142 -16.63 -0.58 -9.48
C GLN A 142 -15.32 -1.26 -9.87
N GLU A 143 -14.97 -1.27 -11.15
CA GLU A 143 -13.70 -1.85 -11.62
C GLU A 143 -12.49 -1.12 -11.04
N GLY A 144 -12.54 0.21 -10.90
CA GLY A 144 -11.49 0.96 -10.23
C GLY A 144 -11.32 0.59 -8.76
N LYS A 145 -12.41 0.35 -8.02
CA LYS A 145 -12.35 -0.14 -6.64
C LYS A 145 -11.77 -1.55 -6.57
N GLU A 146 -12.22 -2.45 -7.43
CA GLU A 146 -11.73 -3.83 -7.46
C GLU A 146 -10.24 -3.90 -7.80
N TRP A 147 -9.80 -3.10 -8.77
CA TRP A 147 -8.40 -2.97 -9.14
C TRP A 147 -7.54 -2.49 -7.96
N LEU A 148 -7.92 -1.39 -7.31
CA LEU A 148 -7.18 -0.86 -6.15
C LEU A 148 -7.17 -1.83 -4.98
N ASN A 149 -8.31 -2.49 -4.71
CA ASN A 149 -8.41 -3.53 -3.68
C ASN A 149 -7.52 -4.73 -4.00
N THR A 150 -7.41 -5.12 -5.27
CA THR A 150 -6.53 -6.23 -5.69
C THR A 150 -5.07 -5.91 -5.40
N ILE A 151 -4.63 -4.68 -5.71
CA ILE A 151 -3.27 -4.21 -5.39
C ILE A 151 -3.04 -4.22 -3.88
N ALA A 152 -3.94 -3.59 -3.11
CA ALA A 152 -3.81 -3.51 -1.66
C ALA A 152 -3.82 -4.91 -1.00
N ASN A 153 -4.67 -5.81 -1.50
CA ASN A 153 -4.71 -7.19 -1.02
C ASN A 153 -3.45 -7.97 -1.37
N GLY A 154 -2.79 -7.69 -2.50
CA GLY A 154 -1.48 -8.23 -2.82
C GLY A 154 -0.44 -7.94 -1.73
N VAL A 155 -0.42 -6.71 -1.21
CA VAL A 155 0.45 -6.30 -0.10
C VAL A 155 0.07 -7.01 1.20
N ARG A 156 -1.22 -7.03 1.55
CA ARG A 156 -1.72 -7.72 2.76
C ARG A 156 -1.42 -9.22 2.74
N ASN A 157 -1.52 -9.84 1.56
CA ASN A 157 -1.35 -11.27 1.39
C ASN A 157 0.08 -11.72 1.62
N ILE A 158 1.09 -10.90 1.33
CA ILE A 158 2.49 -11.18 1.68
C ILE A 158 2.64 -11.40 3.19
N PHE A 159 1.98 -10.57 4.00
CA PHE A 159 2.03 -10.72 5.45
C PHE A 159 1.18 -11.89 5.94
N ASN A 160 -0.03 -12.04 5.39
CA ASN A 160 -0.96 -13.08 5.83
C ASN A 160 -0.48 -14.49 5.48
N SER A 161 0.12 -14.70 4.30
CA SER A 161 0.64 -16.00 3.88
C SER A 161 1.80 -16.49 4.76
N GLU A 162 2.64 -15.58 5.24
CA GLU A 162 3.82 -15.91 6.04
C GLU A 162 3.51 -16.04 7.54
N ILE A 163 2.47 -15.35 8.05
CA ILE A 163 2.24 -15.19 9.49
C ILE A 163 0.88 -15.73 9.97
N VAL A 164 -0.18 -15.70 9.14
CA VAL A 164 -1.56 -16.02 9.58
C VAL A 164 -1.96 -17.48 9.29
N VAL A 165 -1.37 -18.14 8.29
CA VAL A 165 -1.72 -19.53 7.91
C VAL A 165 -1.13 -20.60 8.85
N ALA A 166 -0.24 -20.24 9.77
CA ALA A 166 0.34 -21.16 10.76
C ALA A 166 -0.51 -21.29 12.05
N GLY A 167 -1.83 -21.35 11.91
CA GLY A 167 -2.81 -21.40 13.01
C GLY A 167 -3.64 -22.66 13.02
#